data_AF-A0A239GM87-F1
#
_entry.id   AF-A0A239GM87-F1
#
_cell.length_a   1.000
_cell.length_b   1.000
_cell.length_c   1.000
_cell.angle_alpha   90.00
_cell.angle_beta   90.00
_cell.angle_gamma   90.00
#
_symmetry.space_group_name_H-M   'P 1'
#
loop_
_entity.id
_entity.type
_entity.pdbx_description
1 polymer ?
#
loop_
_entity_poly.entity_id
_entity_poly.type
_entity_poly.pdbx_seq_one_letter_code
_entity_poly.pdbx_strand_id
1 'polypeptide(L)'
;MVSPLPQYLFKRGETFFVRYTVPQELVATVGRKEIVRSLKTKNLTDAVYSRDMVLDEIRKTALNGNPMPMTAPPSGDKETTVKEAAHRWLQLADGIRPSTRYRYQRYLGRFINWSGNVGVSELNRELALRFYDHLRQTPSPRTGKLISERTLLSYTNCLASFWKVLDYWSLVDPEAKNPFSGLNRKLPGKRKTVNRPPRVLRPVTRAEAERLLAYIAGADRMKYRREMTVIIRLLWSTGCRLNEVCSLLLSDIEDRGDHIELNIREAKTDAGNRVVMIVDASDMELLRETIRFALITEPLDHRNKGMLFPRLRRGGYDLKANWYVGKALEAARKADPEHDGTWDMHSFRRNAVSALINAGVAKEARNLVIGHSNKDDIGMDVYAKHGDLREIVLVTFRALMEELGGALQVST
;
A
#
# COMPACT_ATOMS: atom_id res chain seq x y z
N MET A 1 20.30 17.64 3.89
CA MET A 1 20.15 17.55 5.35
C MET A 1 20.62 16.17 5.78
N VAL A 2 21.65 16.11 6.60
CA VAL A 2 22.37 14.86 6.93
C VAL A 2 21.56 14.06 7.96
N SER A 3 21.24 12.81 7.64
CA SER A 3 20.66 11.87 8.61
C SER A 3 21.54 11.81 9.86
N PRO A 4 20.99 11.90 11.08
CA PRO A 4 21.82 11.85 12.28
C PRO A 4 22.56 10.50 12.32
N LEU A 5 23.87 10.56 12.55
CA LEU A 5 24.71 9.38 12.62
C LEU A 5 24.34 8.54 13.87
N PRO A 6 24.52 7.21 13.82
CA PRO A 6 24.28 6.33 14.97
C PRO A 6 25.04 6.78 16.22
N GLN A 7 24.47 6.51 17.41
CA GLN A 7 25.08 6.86 18.69
C GLN A 7 26.54 6.37 18.78
N TYR A 8 27.39 7.16 19.44
CA TYR A 8 28.85 7.00 19.53
C TYR A 8 29.61 7.20 18.22
N LEU A 9 28.94 7.31 17.08
CA LEU A 9 29.58 7.50 15.78
C LEU A 9 29.56 8.98 15.38
N PHE A 10 30.69 9.47 14.91
CA PHE A 10 30.75 10.77 14.26
C PHE A 10 31.74 10.75 13.10
N LYS A 11 31.57 11.66 12.15
CA LYS A 11 32.41 11.73 10.95
C LYS A 11 33.34 12.93 11.05
N ARG A 12 34.64 12.72 10.79
CA ARG A 12 35.63 13.80 10.67
C ARG A 12 36.34 13.67 9.33
N GLY A 13 36.08 14.62 8.42
CA GLY A 13 36.46 14.47 7.01
C GLY A 13 35.66 13.35 6.34
N GLU A 14 36.35 12.41 5.68
CA GLU A 14 35.72 11.25 5.04
C GLU A 14 35.62 10.01 5.93
N THR A 15 36.30 10.01 7.08
CA THR A 15 36.48 8.82 7.92
C THR A 15 35.55 8.85 9.15
N PHE A 16 35.02 7.68 9.52
CA PHE A 16 34.21 7.51 10.72
C PHE A 16 35.06 7.30 11.99
N PHE A 17 34.56 7.82 13.11
CA PHE A 17 35.17 7.75 14.43
C PHE A 17 34.13 7.33 15.45
N VAL A 18 34.59 6.61 16.48
CA VAL A 18 33.84 6.35 17.71
C VAL A 18 34.23 7.39 18.74
N ARG A 19 33.25 7.98 19.41
CA ARG A 19 33.40 8.82 20.61
C ARG A 19 32.67 8.16 21.76
N TYR A 20 33.42 7.79 22.79
CA TYR A 20 32.91 7.28 24.04
C TYR A 20 33.13 8.33 25.14
N THR A 21 32.05 8.78 25.77
CA THR A 21 32.12 9.67 26.93
C THR A 21 32.38 8.82 28.17
N VAL A 22 33.44 9.12 28.90
CA VAL A 22 33.80 8.39 30.12
C VAL A 22 32.84 8.84 31.23
N PRO A 23 32.15 7.92 31.94
CA PRO A 23 31.31 8.27 33.08
C PRO A 23 32.08 9.09 34.12
N GLN A 24 31.43 10.10 34.71
CA GLN A 24 32.08 11.09 35.58
C GLN A 24 32.87 10.47 36.75
N GLU A 25 32.37 9.35 37.28
CA GLU A 25 32.98 8.56 38.36
C GLU A 25 34.32 7.93 37.96
N LEU A 26 34.51 7.66 36.67
CA LEU A 26 35.71 7.01 36.12
C LEU A 26 36.69 8.01 35.50
N VAL A 27 36.33 9.30 35.39
CA VAL A 27 37.19 10.34 34.81
C VAL A 27 38.46 10.53 35.63
N ALA A 28 38.40 10.39 36.96
CA ALA A 28 39.57 10.48 37.84
C ALA A 28 40.56 9.33 37.62
N THR A 29 40.05 8.13 37.29
CA THR A 29 40.85 6.90 37.07
C THR A 29 41.37 6.80 35.63
N VAL A 30 40.56 7.16 34.64
CA VAL A 30 40.90 7.09 33.21
C VAL A 30 41.69 8.33 32.75
N GLY A 31 41.65 9.43 33.51
CA GLY A 31 42.41 10.66 33.26
C GLY A 31 41.92 11.47 32.05
N ARG A 32 40.81 11.08 31.40
CA ARG A 32 40.24 11.73 30.23
C ARG A 32 38.71 11.70 30.30
N LYS A 33 38.07 12.77 29.82
CA LYS A 33 36.60 12.91 29.77
C LYS A 33 35.97 12.18 28.58
N GLU A 34 36.74 11.99 27.51
CA GLU A 34 36.28 11.35 26.28
C GLU A 34 37.39 10.50 25.65
N ILE A 35 37.01 9.38 25.06
CA ILE A 35 37.89 8.51 24.28
C ILE A 35 37.40 8.52 22.83
N VAL A 36 38.29 8.91 21.92
CA VAL A 36 38.01 8.95 20.48
C VAL A 36 38.91 7.97 19.75
N ARG A 37 38.32 7.11 18.91
CA ARG A 37 39.04 6.13 18.07
C ARG A 37 38.59 6.21 16.62
N SER A 38 39.54 6.16 15.69
CA SER A 38 39.22 6.10 14.25
C SER A 38 38.81 4.68 13.87
N LEU A 39 37.74 4.56 13.08
CA LEU A 39 37.30 3.28 12.51
C LEU A 39 37.97 2.98 11.16
N LYS A 40 38.82 3.88 10.65
CA LYS A 40 39.56 3.75 9.38
C LYS A 40 38.70 3.38 8.16
N THR A 41 37.40 3.65 8.21
CA THR A 41 36.46 3.38 7.12
C THR A 41 35.68 4.65 6.74
N LYS A 42 35.37 4.74 5.45
CA LYS A 42 34.51 5.78 4.86
C LYS A 42 33.07 5.29 4.65
N ASN A 43 32.82 3.99 4.86
CA ASN A 43 31.53 3.33 4.68
C ASN A 43 30.77 3.27 6.01
N LEU A 44 29.51 3.72 6.02
CA LEU A 44 28.68 3.78 7.23
C LEU A 44 28.35 2.39 7.77
N THR A 45 28.13 1.39 6.90
CA THR A 45 27.79 0.02 7.33
C THR A 45 28.97 -0.63 8.05
N ASP A 46 30.18 -0.52 7.48
CA ASP A 46 31.40 -1.03 8.09
C ASP A 46 31.75 -0.27 9.38
N ALA A 47 31.43 1.03 9.41
CA ALA A 47 31.61 1.86 10.60
C ALA A 47 30.69 1.43 11.75
N VAL A 48 29.43 1.08 11.46
CA VAL A 48 28.49 0.56 12.47
C VAL A 48 28.96 -0.79 12.99
N TYR A 49 29.41 -1.69 12.13
CA TYR A 49 29.94 -2.99 12.54
C TYR A 49 31.19 -2.86 13.44
N SER A 50 32.14 -2.02 13.01
CA SER A 50 33.40 -1.82 13.74
C SER A 50 33.23 -1.01 15.03
N ARG A 51 32.17 -0.19 15.13
CA ARG A 51 31.87 0.61 16.32
C ARG A 51 31.72 -0.27 17.56
N ASP A 52 30.96 -1.35 17.48
CA ASP A 52 30.60 -2.15 18.64
C ASP A 52 31.82 -2.91 19.19
N MET A 53 32.67 -3.43 18.29
CA MET A 53 33.95 -4.04 18.66
C MET A 53 34.88 -3.05 19.38
N VAL A 54 34.99 -1.83 18.86
CA VAL A 54 35.85 -0.78 19.44
C VAL A 54 35.28 -0.27 20.77
N LEU A 55 33.96 -0.18 20.91
CA LEU A 55 33.33 0.18 22.19
C LEU A 55 33.58 -0.88 23.25
N ASP A 56 33.50 -2.16 22.91
CA ASP A 56 33.79 -3.24 23.84
C ASP A 56 35.27 -3.31 24.22
N GLU A 57 36.17 -3.03 23.28
CA GLU A 57 37.59 -2.89 23.57
C GLU A 57 37.85 -1.73 24.54
N ILE A 58 37.25 -0.55 24.28
CA ILE A 58 37.34 0.62 25.15
C ILE A 58 36.79 0.30 26.55
N ARG A 59 35.67 -0.41 26.65
CA ARG A 59 35.10 -0.84 27.93
C ARG A 59 36.05 -1.79 28.66
N LYS A 60 36.60 -2.80 27.98
CA LYS A 60 37.53 -3.76 28.60
C LYS A 60 38.83 -3.12 29.07
N THR A 61 39.40 -2.20 28.29
CA THR A 61 40.66 -1.52 28.65
C THR A 61 40.49 -0.38 29.64
N ALA A 62 39.36 0.33 29.62
CA ALA A 62 39.12 1.44 30.55
C ALA A 62 38.57 0.99 31.93
N LEU A 63 38.03 -0.23 32.05
CA LEU A 63 37.31 -0.70 33.26
C LEU A 63 38.05 -1.76 34.10
N ASN A 64 39.31 -2.11 33.80
CA ASN A 64 40.20 -2.99 34.60
C ASN A 64 39.46 -4.01 35.52
N GLY A 65 38.67 -4.91 34.92
CA GLY A 65 38.19 -6.13 35.57
C GLY A 65 37.14 -5.99 36.69
N ASN A 66 36.61 -4.80 37.00
CA ASN A 66 35.49 -4.69 37.95
C ASN A 66 34.14 -4.69 37.22
N PRO A 67 33.26 -5.69 37.42
CA PRO A 67 31.91 -5.64 36.88
C PRO A 67 31.13 -4.51 37.56
N MET A 68 30.39 -3.73 36.76
CA MET A 68 29.47 -2.72 37.28
C MET A 68 28.52 -3.37 38.29
N PRO A 69 28.30 -2.81 39.49
CA PRO A 69 27.07 -3.10 40.22
C PRO A 69 25.90 -2.74 39.30
N MET A 70 24.95 -3.66 39.17
CA MET A 70 23.65 -3.38 38.55
C MET A 70 22.95 -2.30 39.37
N THR A 71 23.29 -1.04 39.15
CA THR A 71 22.53 0.09 39.66
C THR A 71 21.31 0.23 38.76
N ALA A 72 20.14 -0.05 39.34
CA ALA A 72 18.84 0.24 38.77
C ALA A 72 18.85 1.65 38.13
N PRO A 73 18.18 1.84 36.97
CA PRO A 73 18.17 3.13 36.29
C PRO A 73 17.67 4.22 37.25
N PRO A 74 18.29 5.42 37.23
CA PRO A 74 17.85 6.52 38.07
C PRO A 74 16.41 6.87 37.73
N SER A 75 15.56 6.84 38.76
CA SER A 75 14.18 7.28 38.74
C SER A 75 14.09 8.73 38.29
N GLY A 76 13.58 8.98 37.07
CA GLY A 76 13.38 10.34 36.58
C GLY A 76 12.91 10.51 35.13
N ASP A 77 13.04 9.51 34.25
CA ASP A 77 12.59 9.64 32.87
C ASP A 77 11.17 9.11 32.68
N LYS A 78 10.26 9.95 32.19
CA LYS A 78 8.93 9.50 31.76
C LYS A 78 9.10 8.37 30.75
N GLU A 79 8.69 7.17 31.13
CA GLU A 79 8.70 6.01 30.25
C GLU A 79 7.94 6.37 28.95
N THR A 80 8.61 6.23 27.80
CA THR A 80 7.99 6.56 26.52
C THR A 80 6.79 5.67 26.30
N THR A 81 5.62 6.27 26.11
CA THR A 81 4.38 5.50 25.91
C THR A 81 4.22 5.06 24.46
N VAL A 82 3.39 4.03 24.24
CA VAL A 82 3.06 3.57 22.89
C VAL A 82 2.48 4.71 22.04
N LYS A 83 1.64 5.58 22.60
CA LYS A 83 1.04 6.72 21.88
C LYS A 83 2.09 7.72 21.42
N GLU A 84 3.06 8.06 22.27
CA GLU A 84 4.13 9.02 21.93
C GLU A 84 5.02 8.45 20.83
N ALA A 85 5.48 7.20 20.98
CA ALA A 85 6.29 6.54 19.97
C ALA A 85 5.54 6.35 18.65
N ALA A 86 4.26 5.95 18.69
CA ALA A 86 3.42 5.82 17.51
C ALA A 86 3.22 7.16 16.79
N HIS A 87 2.99 8.23 17.54
CA HIS A 87 2.84 9.57 16.97
C HIS A 87 4.12 10.04 16.29
N ARG A 88 5.26 9.90 16.99
CA ARG A 88 6.59 10.19 16.44
C ARG A 88 6.85 9.38 15.18
N TRP A 89 6.49 8.11 15.15
CA TRP A 89 6.75 7.24 13.99
C TRP A 89 5.97 7.72 12.79
N LEU A 90 4.68 7.96 12.98
CA LEU A 90 3.80 8.35 11.88
C LEU A 90 4.08 9.77 11.42
N GLN A 91 4.70 10.64 12.22
CA GLN A 91 5.19 11.95 11.78
C GLN A 91 6.43 11.81 10.90
N LEU A 92 7.43 11.04 11.34
CA LEU A 92 8.72 10.87 10.67
C LEU A 92 8.70 9.91 9.48
N ALA A 93 7.63 9.14 9.30
CA ALA A 93 7.54 8.13 8.25
C ALA A 93 7.35 8.76 6.86
N ASP A 94 8.47 9.11 6.23
CA ASP A 94 8.53 9.55 4.84
C ASP A 94 8.42 8.33 3.90
N GLY A 95 7.48 8.37 2.96
CA GLY A 95 7.24 7.29 1.99
C GLY A 95 6.05 6.37 2.27
N ILE A 96 5.36 6.51 3.41
CA ILE A 96 4.10 5.79 3.64
C ILE A 96 2.94 6.54 2.96
N ARG A 97 2.20 5.86 2.08
CA ARG A 97 0.99 6.41 1.44
C ARG A 97 -0.02 6.94 2.49
N PRO A 98 -0.72 8.05 2.24
CA PRO A 98 -1.69 8.62 3.19
C PRO A 98 -2.73 7.61 3.71
N SER A 99 -3.25 6.76 2.82
CA SER A 99 -4.21 5.70 3.19
C SER A 99 -3.62 4.61 4.09
N THR A 100 -2.32 4.31 3.95
CA THR A 100 -1.60 3.38 4.84
C THR A 100 -1.33 4.03 6.18
N ARG A 101 -0.90 5.31 6.20
CA ARG A 101 -0.69 6.09 7.42
C ARG A 101 -1.97 6.14 8.25
N TYR A 102 -3.11 6.49 7.64
CA TYR A 102 -4.41 6.49 8.30
C TYR A 102 -4.80 5.11 8.87
N ARG A 103 -4.52 4.03 8.13
CA ARG A 103 -4.77 2.67 8.60
C ARG A 103 -3.93 2.34 9.84
N TYR A 104 -2.64 2.67 9.83
CA TYR A 104 -1.76 2.49 10.98
C TYR A 104 -2.22 3.30 12.18
N GLN A 105 -2.58 4.58 11.99
CA GLN A 105 -3.18 5.41 13.05
C GLN A 105 -4.39 4.73 13.69
N ARG A 106 -5.29 4.14 12.90
CA ARG A 106 -6.47 3.43 13.44
C ARG A 106 -6.10 2.16 14.20
N TYR A 107 -5.16 1.38 13.69
CA TYR A 107 -4.76 0.13 14.33
C TYR A 107 -4.01 0.37 15.63
N LEU A 108 -3.06 1.31 15.62
CA LEU A 108 -2.35 1.77 16.80
C LEU A 108 -3.30 2.43 17.78
N GLY A 109 -4.20 3.29 17.33
CA GLY A 109 -5.20 3.92 18.20
C GLY A 109 -6.09 2.90 18.92
N ARG A 110 -6.51 1.83 18.22
CA ARG A 110 -7.28 0.75 18.86
C ARG A 110 -6.44 -0.02 19.89
N PHE A 111 -5.16 -0.27 19.58
CA PHE A 111 -4.24 -0.92 20.52
C PHE A 111 -3.97 -0.04 21.76
N ILE A 112 -3.72 1.25 21.57
CA ILE A 112 -3.50 2.24 22.63
C ILE A 112 -4.73 2.30 23.55
N ASN A 113 -5.93 2.42 22.96
CA ASN A 113 -7.17 2.49 23.74
C ASN A 113 -7.44 1.20 24.52
N TRP A 114 -7.09 0.04 23.96
CA TRP A 114 -7.28 -1.26 24.63
C TRP A 114 -6.25 -1.51 25.74
N SER A 115 -4.98 -1.16 25.48
CA SER A 115 -3.88 -1.36 26.43
C SER A 115 -3.86 -0.34 27.55
N GLY A 116 -4.53 0.81 27.39
CA GLY A 116 -4.45 1.92 28.35
C GLY A 116 -3.21 2.80 28.15
N ASN A 117 -2.64 2.81 26.94
CA ASN A 117 -1.41 3.55 26.60
C ASN A 117 -0.21 3.16 27.48
N VAL A 118 0.06 1.86 27.59
CA VAL A 118 1.24 1.30 28.28
C VAL A 118 2.56 1.91 27.79
N GLY A 119 3.58 1.77 28.63
CA GLY A 119 4.96 1.98 28.26
C GLY A 119 5.41 1.06 27.13
N VAL A 120 6.36 1.52 26.32
CA VAL A 120 6.95 0.68 25.26
C VAL A 120 7.73 -0.51 25.81
N SER A 121 8.23 -0.44 27.05
CA SER A 121 8.99 -1.53 27.67
C SER A 121 8.10 -2.72 28.08
N GLU A 122 6.83 -2.47 28.38
CA GLU A 122 5.85 -3.49 28.75
C GLU A 122 5.25 -4.24 27.55
N LEU A 123 5.70 -3.90 26.34
CA LEU A 123 5.33 -4.62 25.13
C LEU A 123 6.02 -5.99 25.07
N ASN A 124 5.28 -7.03 25.43
CA ASN A 124 5.76 -8.41 25.41
C ASN A 124 4.82 -9.37 24.66
N ARG A 125 5.25 -10.62 24.54
CA ARG A 125 4.52 -11.66 23.77
C ARG A 125 3.14 -11.95 24.34
N GLU A 126 2.97 -11.87 25.65
CA GLU A 126 1.72 -12.10 26.36
C GLU A 126 0.70 -10.99 26.05
N LEU A 127 1.10 -9.73 26.19
CA LEU A 127 0.26 -8.58 25.87
C LEU A 127 -0.19 -8.62 24.41
N ALA A 128 0.71 -9.00 23.50
CA ALA A 128 0.41 -9.16 22.09
C ALA A 128 -0.64 -10.26 21.81
N LEU A 129 -0.59 -11.39 22.53
CA LEU A 129 -1.61 -12.46 22.45
C LEU A 129 -2.95 -11.99 22.98
N ARG A 130 -2.96 -11.36 24.17
CA ARG A 130 -4.19 -10.83 24.78
C ARG A 130 -4.89 -9.85 23.86
N PHE A 131 -4.14 -8.96 23.19
CA PHE A 131 -4.71 -8.06 22.20
C PHE A 131 -5.27 -8.80 20.99
N TYR A 132 -4.52 -9.78 20.47
CA TYR A 132 -4.95 -10.58 19.33
C TYR A 132 -6.25 -11.35 19.61
N ASP A 133 -6.37 -11.95 20.79
CA ASP A 133 -7.56 -12.67 21.22
C ASP A 133 -8.73 -11.73 21.46
N HIS A 134 -8.50 -10.57 22.09
CA HIS A 134 -9.50 -9.51 22.22
C HIS A 134 -10.03 -9.10 20.84
N LEU A 135 -9.14 -8.85 19.88
CA LEU A 135 -9.51 -8.49 18.52
C LEU A 135 -10.35 -9.58 17.83
N ARG A 136 -10.02 -10.85 18.06
CA ARG A 136 -10.72 -12.00 17.47
C ARG A 136 -12.12 -12.21 18.06
N GLN A 137 -12.32 -11.88 19.33
CA GLN A 137 -13.57 -12.09 20.06
C GLN A 137 -14.49 -10.86 20.04
N THR A 138 -13.94 -9.67 19.82
CA THR A 138 -14.71 -8.41 19.88
C THR A 138 -15.39 -8.11 18.54
N PRO A 139 -16.73 -8.13 18.47
CA PRO A 139 -17.46 -7.74 17.27
C PRO A 139 -17.22 -6.25 16.94
N SER A 140 -17.20 -5.91 15.66
CA SER A 140 -17.09 -4.52 15.23
C SER A 140 -18.39 -3.77 15.58
N PRO A 141 -18.34 -2.66 16.34
CA PRO A 141 -19.54 -1.89 16.73
C PRO A 141 -20.37 -1.43 15.52
N ARG A 142 -19.70 -1.17 14.38
CA ARG A 142 -20.34 -0.71 13.15
C ARG A 142 -21.12 -1.81 12.41
N THR A 143 -20.70 -3.06 12.54
CA THR A 143 -21.17 -4.16 11.69
C THR A 143 -21.76 -5.33 12.45
N GLY A 144 -21.60 -5.41 13.77
CA GLY A 144 -21.97 -6.55 14.61
C GLY A 144 -21.17 -7.84 14.35
N LYS A 145 -20.34 -7.87 13.29
CA LYS A 145 -19.54 -9.04 12.90
C LYS A 145 -18.14 -9.02 13.50
N LEU A 146 -17.61 -10.22 13.76
CA LEU A 146 -16.19 -10.42 14.07
C LEU A 146 -15.32 -9.97 12.89
N ILE A 147 -14.11 -9.50 13.21
CA ILE A 147 -13.14 -9.12 12.17
C ILE A 147 -12.58 -10.36 11.48
N SER A 148 -12.26 -10.23 10.19
CA SER A 148 -11.72 -11.35 9.41
C SER A 148 -10.27 -11.66 9.76
N GLU A 149 -9.82 -12.90 9.50
CA GLU A 149 -8.41 -13.30 9.65
C GLU A 149 -7.45 -12.38 8.87
N ARG A 150 -7.84 -11.92 7.67
CA ARG A 150 -7.05 -10.95 6.90
C ARG A 150 -6.92 -9.60 7.62
N THR A 151 -7.97 -9.18 8.32
CA THR A 151 -7.94 -7.94 9.11
C THR A 151 -7.05 -8.11 10.34
N LEU A 152 -7.16 -9.25 11.05
CA LEU A 152 -6.24 -9.62 12.13
C LEU A 152 -4.78 -9.58 11.65
N LEU A 153 -4.48 -10.20 10.51
CA LEU A 153 -3.14 -10.16 9.91
C LEU A 153 -2.68 -8.71 9.65
N SER A 154 -3.57 -7.82 9.22
CA SER A 154 -3.24 -6.41 9.00
C SER A 154 -2.90 -5.66 10.29
N TYR A 155 -3.57 -5.97 11.41
CA TYR A 155 -3.20 -5.45 12.73
C TYR A 155 -1.83 -5.96 13.15
N THR A 156 -1.60 -7.27 13.05
CA THR A 156 -0.33 -7.89 13.45
C THR A 156 0.85 -7.34 12.64
N ASN A 157 0.71 -7.17 11.33
CA ASN A 157 1.74 -6.57 10.47
C ASN A 157 2.02 -5.11 10.83
N CYS A 158 1.00 -4.33 11.18
CA CYS A 158 1.17 -2.95 11.63
C CYS A 158 1.97 -2.88 12.93
N LEU A 159 1.58 -3.67 13.94
CA LEU A 159 2.25 -3.70 15.24
C LEU A 159 3.66 -4.29 15.15
N ALA A 160 3.86 -5.30 14.30
CA ALA A 160 5.19 -5.84 14.02
C ALA A 160 6.09 -4.81 13.33
N SER A 161 5.54 -3.97 12.45
CA SER A 161 6.28 -2.86 11.84
C SER A 161 6.60 -1.77 12.86
N PHE A 162 5.66 -1.46 13.76
CA PHE A 162 5.87 -0.53 14.85
C PHE A 162 6.99 -1.01 15.80
N TRP A 163 7.03 -2.29 16.15
CA TRP A 163 8.12 -2.85 16.96
C TRP A 163 9.49 -2.63 16.34
N LYS A 164 9.63 -2.82 15.01
CA LYS A 164 10.92 -2.55 14.32
C LYS A 164 11.37 -1.10 14.48
N VAL A 165 10.43 -0.16 14.60
CA VAL A 165 10.74 1.25 14.82
C VAL A 165 11.17 1.49 16.27
N LEU A 166 10.52 0.83 17.23
CA LEU A 166 10.92 0.89 18.64
C LEU A 166 12.32 0.32 18.84
N ASP A 167 12.60 -0.82 18.22
CA ASP A 167 13.92 -1.47 18.19
C ASP A 167 14.98 -0.56 17.56
N TYR A 168 14.69 0.03 16.40
CA TYR A 168 15.56 1.01 15.75
C TYR A 168 15.84 2.26 16.62
N TRP A 169 14.88 2.68 17.46
CA TRP A 169 15.06 3.77 18.42
C TRP A 169 15.63 3.33 19.77
N SER A 170 15.98 2.06 19.92
CA SER A 170 16.49 1.49 21.17
C SER A 170 15.56 1.73 22.36
N LEU A 171 14.24 1.71 22.10
CA LEU A 171 13.20 1.85 23.12
C LEU A 171 12.74 0.50 23.70
N VAL A 172 13.24 -0.60 23.13
CA VAL A 172 12.98 -1.97 23.57
C VAL A 172 14.29 -2.72 23.66
N ASP A 173 14.30 -3.84 24.38
CA ASP A 173 15.47 -4.72 24.50
C ASP A 173 15.91 -5.25 23.11
N PRO A 174 17.17 -5.01 22.68
CA PRO A 174 17.70 -5.48 21.40
C PRO A 174 17.65 -7.01 21.22
N GLU A 175 17.71 -7.76 22.32
CA GLU A 175 17.64 -9.23 22.30
C GLU A 175 16.20 -9.75 22.31
N ALA A 176 15.22 -8.87 22.59
CA ALA A 176 13.82 -9.24 22.63
C ALA A 176 13.28 -9.48 21.21
N LYS A 177 12.80 -10.70 20.98
CA LYS A 177 12.10 -11.06 19.74
C LYS A 177 10.81 -10.25 19.63
N ASN A 178 10.51 -9.80 18.41
CA ASN A 178 9.29 -9.05 18.11
C ASN A 178 8.02 -9.80 18.59
N PRO A 179 7.29 -9.26 19.59
CA PRO A 179 6.17 -9.95 20.23
C PRO A 179 4.94 -10.04 19.32
N PHE A 180 4.86 -9.19 18.29
CA PHE A 180 3.76 -9.17 17.32
C PHE A 180 4.03 -10.06 16.10
N SER A 181 5.21 -10.67 16.02
CA SER A 181 5.55 -11.59 14.94
C SER A 181 4.85 -12.94 15.12
N GLY A 182 4.27 -13.46 14.03
CA GLY A 182 3.70 -14.82 13.99
C GLY A 182 2.50 -15.06 14.92
N LEU A 183 1.78 -14.02 15.35
CA LEU A 183 0.58 -14.12 16.20
C LEU A 183 -0.53 -15.00 15.61
N ASN A 184 -0.59 -15.06 14.29
CA ASN A 184 -1.54 -15.84 13.51
C ASN A 184 -1.12 -17.29 13.29
N ARG A 185 0.04 -17.74 13.82
CA ARG A 185 0.45 -19.15 13.72
C ARG A 185 -0.52 -20.02 14.49
N LYS A 186 -1.05 -21.05 13.83
CA LYS A 186 -1.86 -22.08 14.49
C LYS A 186 -0.94 -22.92 15.36
N LEU A 187 -1.42 -23.28 16.54
CA LEU A 187 -0.76 -24.28 17.37
C LEU A 187 -0.63 -25.60 16.58
N PRO A 188 0.54 -26.27 16.64
CA PRO A 188 0.70 -27.60 16.08
C PRO A 188 -0.44 -28.53 16.53
N GLY A 189 -0.96 -29.36 15.62
CA GLY A 189 -2.02 -30.33 15.93
C GLY A 189 -3.46 -29.81 15.90
N LYS A 190 -3.72 -28.49 15.82
CA LYS A 190 -5.10 -28.01 15.57
C LYS A 190 -5.52 -28.30 14.13
N ARG A 191 -6.50 -29.21 13.96
CA ARG A 191 -7.19 -29.45 12.68
C ARG A 191 -7.66 -28.12 12.10
N LYS A 192 -7.51 -27.94 10.78
CA LYS A 192 -8.18 -26.84 10.07
C LYS A 192 -9.67 -26.99 10.38
N THR A 193 -10.26 -26.02 11.09
CA THR A 193 -11.70 -25.82 10.97
C THR A 193 -11.97 -25.65 9.49
N VAL A 194 -12.95 -26.38 8.95
CA VAL A 194 -13.39 -26.26 7.56
C VAL A 194 -14.01 -24.87 7.43
N ASN A 195 -13.16 -23.86 7.35
CA ASN A 195 -13.55 -22.52 6.98
C ASN A 195 -14.09 -22.67 5.56
N ARG A 196 -15.33 -22.19 5.34
CA ARG A 196 -15.90 -22.02 4.00
C ARG A 196 -14.76 -21.53 3.08
N PRO A 197 -14.51 -22.19 1.93
CA PRO A 197 -13.46 -21.74 1.03
C PRO A 197 -13.65 -20.24 0.81
N PRO A 198 -12.58 -19.43 0.89
CA PRO A 198 -12.69 -18.00 0.68
C PRO A 198 -13.43 -17.79 -0.64
N ARG A 199 -14.42 -16.89 -0.69
CA ARG A 199 -15.11 -16.55 -1.94
C ARG A 199 -14.04 -16.18 -2.97
N VAL A 200 -13.82 -17.06 -3.93
CA VAL A 200 -12.87 -16.83 -5.02
C VAL A 200 -13.60 -15.94 -6.01
N LEU A 201 -13.12 -14.70 -6.14
CA LEU A 201 -13.69 -13.77 -7.10
C LEU A 201 -13.23 -14.16 -8.51
N ARG A 202 -14.17 -14.46 -9.40
CA ARG A 202 -13.92 -14.83 -10.80
C ARG A 202 -13.93 -13.62 -11.73
N PRO A 203 -13.43 -13.76 -12.97
CA PRO A 203 -13.75 -12.84 -14.06
C PRO A 203 -15.25 -12.58 -14.18
N VAL A 204 -15.62 -11.33 -14.50
CA VAL A 204 -16.99 -10.97 -14.88
C VAL A 204 -17.26 -11.54 -16.27
N THR A 205 -18.49 -12.00 -16.53
CA THR A 205 -18.91 -12.44 -17.87
C THR A 205 -19.46 -11.25 -18.66
N ARG A 206 -19.53 -11.39 -19.99
CA ARG A 206 -20.21 -10.40 -20.84
C ARG A 206 -21.65 -10.17 -20.39
N ALA A 207 -22.43 -11.24 -20.23
CA ALA A 207 -23.83 -11.15 -19.85
C ALA A 207 -24.05 -10.39 -18.53
N GLU A 208 -23.19 -10.59 -17.53
CA GLU A 208 -23.24 -9.85 -16.26
C GLU A 208 -22.90 -8.36 -16.44
N ALA A 209 -21.89 -8.05 -17.26
CA ALA A 209 -21.50 -6.68 -17.55
C ALA A 209 -22.57 -5.92 -18.33
N GLU A 210 -23.20 -6.58 -19.32
CA GLU A 210 -24.30 -6.02 -20.12
C GLU A 210 -25.56 -5.84 -19.29
N ARG A 211 -25.92 -6.78 -18.40
CA ARG A 211 -27.01 -6.59 -17.44
C ARG A 211 -26.77 -5.42 -16.50
N LEU A 212 -25.54 -5.26 -15.99
CA LEU A 212 -25.19 -4.10 -15.16
C LEU A 212 -25.37 -2.80 -15.95
N LEU A 213 -24.92 -2.75 -17.20
CA LEU A 213 -25.12 -1.59 -18.07
C LEU A 213 -26.60 -1.32 -18.35
N ALA A 214 -27.39 -2.35 -18.66
CA ALA A 214 -28.83 -2.23 -18.90
C ALA A 214 -29.56 -1.71 -17.65
N TYR A 215 -29.22 -2.21 -16.47
CA TYR A 215 -29.77 -1.71 -15.21
C TYR A 215 -29.47 -0.22 -14.99
N ILE A 216 -28.23 0.21 -15.26
CA ILE A 216 -27.83 1.62 -15.15
C ILE A 216 -28.54 2.47 -16.21
N ALA A 217 -28.66 1.95 -17.43
CA ALA A 217 -29.35 2.62 -18.52
C ALA A 217 -30.85 2.77 -18.23
N GLY A 218 -31.52 1.81 -17.61
CA GLY A 218 -32.95 1.90 -17.28
C GLY A 218 -33.27 2.79 -16.08
N ALA A 219 -32.29 3.19 -15.28
CA ALA A 219 -32.50 3.94 -14.04
C ALA A 219 -32.32 5.46 -14.24
N ASP A 220 -33.32 6.13 -14.81
CA ASP A 220 -33.23 7.55 -15.22
C ASP A 220 -32.77 8.54 -14.13
N ARG A 221 -33.20 8.32 -12.89
CA ARG A 221 -32.86 9.19 -11.74
C ARG A 221 -31.58 8.75 -11.01
N MET A 222 -30.84 7.78 -11.55
CA MET A 222 -29.64 7.26 -10.89
C MET A 222 -28.51 8.28 -10.91
N LYS A 223 -27.98 8.55 -9.72
CA LYS A 223 -26.79 9.38 -9.57
C LYS A 223 -25.59 8.72 -10.26
N TYR A 224 -24.85 9.51 -11.03
CA TYR A 224 -23.69 9.08 -11.82
C TYR A 224 -24.00 8.14 -12.99
N ARG A 225 -25.25 8.08 -13.48
CA ARG A 225 -25.64 7.19 -14.59
C ARG A 225 -24.67 7.27 -15.77
N ARG A 226 -24.42 8.48 -16.30
CA ARG A 226 -23.50 8.70 -17.43
C ARG A 226 -22.08 8.23 -17.09
N GLU A 227 -21.53 8.68 -15.96
CA GLU A 227 -20.18 8.33 -15.55
C GLU A 227 -20.02 6.83 -15.34
N MET A 228 -21.01 6.15 -14.74
CA MET A 228 -20.99 4.71 -14.51
C MET A 228 -21.00 3.92 -15.83
N THR A 229 -21.80 4.34 -16.82
CA THR A 229 -21.80 3.74 -18.16
C THR A 229 -20.42 3.83 -18.81
N VAL A 230 -19.83 5.03 -18.82
CA VAL A 230 -18.48 5.23 -19.39
C VAL A 230 -17.44 4.42 -18.63
N ILE A 231 -17.48 4.45 -17.29
CA ILE A 231 -16.53 3.70 -16.46
C ILE A 231 -16.60 2.20 -16.74
N ILE A 232 -17.78 1.60 -16.83
CA ILE A 232 -17.90 0.15 -17.08
C ILE A 232 -17.33 -0.22 -18.44
N ARG A 233 -17.65 0.56 -19.49
CA ARG A 233 -17.12 0.34 -20.84
C ARG A 233 -15.59 0.45 -20.87
N LEU A 234 -15.04 1.48 -20.24
CA LEU A 234 -13.58 1.62 -20.11
C LEU A 234 -12.94 0.50 -19.28
N LEU A 235 -13.59 0.01 -18.21
CA LEU A 235 -13.08 -1.12 -17.43
C LEU A 235 -13.06 -2.42 -18.25
N TRP A 236 -14.06 -2.63 -19.10
CA TRP A 236 -14.17 -3.76 -20.00
C TRP A 236 -13.07 -3.76 -21.05
N SER A 237 -12.92 -2.66 -21.80
CA SER A 237 -11.96 -2.60 -22.91
C SER A 237 -10.51 -2.40 -22.49
N THR A 238 -10.24 -1.88 -21.28
CA THR A 238 -8.86 -1.58 -20.87
C THR A 238 -8.30 -2.44 -19.73
N GLY A 239 -9.16 -3.09 -18.94
CA GLY A 239 -8.74 -3.76 -17.70
C GLY A 239 -8.10 -2.83 -16.66
N CYS A 240 -8.32 -1.51 -16.77
CA CYS A 240 -7.85 -0.54 -15.78
C CYS A 240 -8.45 -0.79 -14.40
N ARG A 241 -7.82 -0.27 -13.35
CA ARG A 241 -8.47 -0.23 -12.03
C ARG A 241 -9.53 0.87 -12.04
N LEU A 242 -10.62 0.67 -11.30
CA LEU A 242 -11.67 1.69 -11.14
C LEU A 242 -11.11 3.08 -10.77
N ASN A 243 -10.14 3.15 -9.84
CA ASN A 243 -9.55 4.42 -9.49
C ASN A 243 -8.74 5.05 -10.62
N GLU A 244 -8.06 4.26 -11.45
CA GLU A 244 -7.29 4.76 -12.60
C GLU A 244 -8.24 5.44 -13.59
N VAL A 245 -9.37 4.80 -13.92
CA VAL A 245 -10.40 5.38 -14.80
C VAL A 245 -11.03 6.64 -14.19
N CYS A 246 -11.45 6.58 -12.92
CA CYS A 246 -12.09 7.73 -12.26
C CYS A 246 -11.15 8.92 -12.03
N SER A 247 -9.82 8.73 -12.10
CA SER A 247 -8.84 9.79 -11.89
C SER A 247 -8.23 10.34 -13.19
N LEU A 248 -8.70 9.92 -14.37
CA LEU A 248 -8.18 10.39 -15.65
C LEU A 248 -8.33 11.91 -15.80
N LEU A 249 -7.25 12.56 -16.21
CA LEU A 249 -7.25 13.95 -16.64
C LEU A 249 -7.48 14.03 -18.15
N LEU A 250 -8.08 15.13 -18.61
CA LEU A 250 -8.21 15.40 -20.04
C LEU A 250 -6.84 15.51 -20.72
N SER A 251 -5.82 15.99 -20.00
CA SER A 251 -4.43 16.06 -20.48
C SER A 251 -3.75 14.70 -20.63
N ASP A 252 -4.33 13.63 -20.09
CA ASP A 252 -3.80 12.28 -20.20
C ASP A 252 -4.40 11.51 -21.39
N ILE A 253 -5.30 12.13 -22.16
CA ILE A 253 -6.04 11.50 -23.25
C ILE A 253 -5.60 12.08 -24.59
N GLU A 254 -5.13 11.22 -25.48
CA GLU A 254 -4.68 11.60 -26.83
C GLU A 254 -5.46 10.80 -27.88
N ASP A 255 -6.27 11.49 -28.68
CA ASP A 255 -7.01 10.89 -29.79
C ASP A 255 -6.12 10.79 -31.03
N ARG A 256 -5.86 9.57 -31.51
CA ARG A 256 -5.07 9.30 -32.71
C ARG A 256 -5.92 9.07 -33.95
N GLY A 257 -7.25 9.13 -33.82
CA GLY A 257 -8.20 8.82 -34.89
C GLY A 257 -8.63 7.35 -34.86
N ASP A 258 -7.70 6.42 -35.13
CA ASP A 258 -7.95 4.97 -35.18
C ASP A 258 -7.85 4.26 -33.82
N HIS A 259 -7.26 4.92 -32.83
CA HIS A 259 -7.30 4.56 -31.41
C HIS A 259 -7.23 5.80 -30.53
N ILE A 260 -7.57 5.65 -29.25
CA ILE A 260 -7.37 6.68 -28.22
C ILE A 260 -6.40 6.17 -27.16
N GLU A 261 -5.35 6.93 -26.88
CA GLU A 261 -4.36 6.65 -25.86
C GLU A 261 -4.77 7.28 -24.52
N LEU A 262 -4.73 6.51 -23.44
CA LEU A 262 -4.87 6.99 -22.07
C LEU A 262 -3.55 6.77 -21.31
N ASN A 263 -2.96 7.87 -20.85
CA ASN A 263 -1.75 7.85 -20.04
C ASN A 263 -2.11 7.62 -18.57
N ILE A 264 -2.00 6.37 -18.09
CA ILE A 264 -2.21 6.06 -16.67
C ILE A 264 -0.97 6.47 -15.88
N ARG A 265 -1.11 7.48 -15.03
CA ARG A 265 -0.04 8.02 -14.18
C ARG A 265 -0.35 7.79 -12.69
N GLU A 266 0.67 7.92 -11.85
CA GLU A 266 0.58 7.83 -10.38
C GLU A 266 -0.11 6.54 -9.87
N ALA A 267 0.13 5.43 -10.55
CA ALA A 267 -0.54 4.19 -10.23
C ALA A 267 -0.10 3.61 -8.86
N LYS A 268 -0.81 2.55 -8.43
CA LYS A 268 -0.48 1.89 -7.16
C LYS A 268 0.94 1.27 -7.14
N THR A 269 1.52 1.03 -8.30
CA THR A 269 2.85 0.43 -8.49
C THR A 269 3.54 1.16 -9.63
N ASP A 270 4.86 1.16 -9.67
CA ASP A 270 5.63 1.75 -10.79
C ASP A 270 5.20 1.16 -12.13
N ALA A 271 5.12 -0.17 -12.22
CA ALA A 271 4.58 -0.90 -13.38
C ALA A 271 3.11 -0.56 -13.72
N GLY A 272 2.39 0.14 -12.84
CA GLY A 272 1.03 0.59 -13.16
C GLY A 272 1.01 1.83 -14.05
N ASN A 273 2.10 2.59 -14.10
CA ASN A 273 2.25 3.73 -15.01
C ASN A 273 2.44 3.18 -16.42
N ARG A 274 1.49 3.44 -17.32
CA ARG A 274 1.45 2.84 -18.65
C ARG A 274 0.53 3.59 -19.59
N VAL A 275 0.71 3.37 -20.89
CA VAL A 275 -0.27 3.75 -21.90
C VAL A 275 -1.27 2.60 -22.05
N VAL A 276 -2.56 2.90 -21.99
CA VAL A 276 -3.63 1.99 -22.42
C VAL A 276 -4.32 2.55 -23.64
N MET A 277 -4.85 1.70 -24.51
CA MET A 277 -5.46 2.13 -25.76
C MET A 277 -6.89 1.62 -25.86
N ILE A 278 -7.77 2.48 -26.37
CA ILE A 278 -9.13 2.13 -26.77
C ILE A 278 -9.14 2.01 -28.28
N VAL A 279 -9.56 0.86 -28.78
CA VAL A 279 -9.48 0.51 -30.21
C VAL A 279 -10.85 0.20 -30.83
N ASP A 280 -11.88 0.02 -30.00
CA ASP A 280 -13.25 -0.21 -30.48
C ASP A 280 -13.94 1.11 -30.82
N ALA A 281 -14.53 1.20 -32.01
CA ALA A 281 -15.12 2.42 -32.54
C ALA A 281 -16.24 2.99 -31.64
N SER A 282 -17.04 2.12 -31.02
CA SER A 282 -18.13 2.54 -30.15
C SER A 282 -17.60 3.08 -28.81
N ASP A 283 -16.56 2.44 -28.24
CA ASP A 283 -15.92 2.94 -27.02
C ASP A 283 -15.17 4.26 -27.27
N MET A 284 -14.54 4.41 -28.45
CA MET A 284 -13.88 5.64 -28.86
C MET A 284 -14.86 6.80 -28.98
N GLU A 285 -16.01 6.60 -29.65
CA GLU A 285 -17.01 7.67 -29.77
C GLU A 285 -17.60 8.04 -28.42
N LEU A 286 -17.88 7.06 -27.55
CA LEU A 286 -18.32 7.34 -26.18
C LEU A 286 -17.31 8.19 -25.41
N LEU A 287 -16.01 7.91 -25.55
CA LEU A 287 -14.99 8.68 -24.88
C LEU A 287 -14.90 10.10 -25.46
N ARG A 288 -14.97 10.27 -26.79
CA ARG A 288 -15.04 11.59 -27.45
C ARG A 288 -16.22 12.42 -26.94
N GLU A 289 -17.41 11.82 -26.84
CA GLU A 289 -18.57 12.46 -26.23
C GLU A 289 -18.35 12.85 -24.78
N THR A 290 -17.72 11.97 -24.00
CA THR A 290 -17.41 12.22 -22.58
C THR A 290 -16.42 13.37 -22.42
N ILE A 291 -15.42 13.48 -23.30
CA ILE A 291 -14.47 14.60 -23.33
C ILE A 291 -15.20 15.90 -23.65
N ARG A 292 -16.03 15.93 -24.69
CA ARG A 292 -16.84 17.11 -25.05
C ARG A 292 -17.69 17.58 -23.87
N PHE A 293 -18.34 16.65 -23.19
CA PHE A 293 -19.13 16.95 -21.99
C PHE A 293 -18.27 17.49 -20.85
N ALA A 294 -17.11 16.88 -20.58
CA ALA A 294 -16.22 17.30 -19.51
C ALA A 294 -15.69 18.73 -19.69
N LEU A 295 -15.40 19.13 -20.94
CA LEU A 295 -14.89 20.46 -21.28
C LEU A 295 -15.88 21.59 -20.99
N ILE A 296 -17.18 21.34 -21.10
CA ILE A 296 -18.24 22.34 -20.88
C ILE A 296 -18.88 22.26 -19.50
N THR A 297 -18.54 21.25 -18.70
CA THR A 297 -19.20 20.98 -17.42
C THR A 297 -18.46 21.66 -16.27
N GLU A 298 -19.18 22.48 -15.50
CA GLU A 298 -18.63 23.06 -14.28
C GLU A 298 -18.29 21.96 -13.23
N PRO A 299 -17.02 21.89 -12.78
CA PRO A 299 -16.60 20.90 -11.79
C PRO A 299 -17.36 21.01 -10.48
N LEU A 300 -17.66 19.86 -9.86
CA LEU A 300 -18.32 19.83 -8.55
C LEU A 300 -17.39 20.31 -7.42
N ASP A 301 -16.08 20.20 -7.62
CA ASP A 301 -15.02 20.57 -6.68
C ASP A 301 -13.83 21.11 -7.48
N HIS A 302 -13.14 22.14 -6.97
CA HIS A 302 -11.98 22.75 -7.65
C HIS A 302 -10.88 21.73 -8.02
N ARG A 303 -10.73 20.66 -7.23
CA ARG A 303 -9.75 19.58 -7.49
C ARG A 303 -10.14 18.69 -8.67
N ASN A 304 -11.37 18.82 -9.16
CA ASN A 304 -11.86 18.11 -10.34
C ASN A 304 -11.64 18.90 -11.64
N LYS A 305 -11.07 20.10 -11.57
CA LYS A 305 -10.73 20.88 -12.77
C LYS A 305 -9.80 20.07 -13.67
N GLY A 306 -10.16 19.93 -14.95
CA GLY A 306 -9.40 19.18 -15.94
C GLY A 306 -9.54 17.65 -15.85
N MET A 307 -10.44 17.12 -15.02
CA MET A 307 -10.73 15.68 -14.96
C MET A 307 -11.75 15.27 -16.04
N LEU A 308 -11.64 14.02 -16.53
CA LEU A 308 -12.63 13.43 -17.44
C LEU A 308 -14.04 13.35 -16.82
N PHE A 309 -14.11 13.19 -15.49
CA PHE A 309 -15.39 13.13 -14.76
C PHE A 309 -15.50 14.25 -13.72
N PRO A 310 -15.77 15.51 -14.15
CA PRO A 310 -15.68 16.69 -13.29
C PRO A 310 -16.75 16.72 -12.18
N ARG A 311 -17.84 15.95 -12.33
CA ARG A 311 -18.99 15.89 -11.41
C ARG A 311 -18.90 14.77 -10.36
N LEU A 312 -17.85 13.94 -10.38
CA LEU A 312 -17.68 12.91 -9.36
C LEU A 312 -17.40 13.53 -7.99
N ARG A 313 -18.23 13.20 -7.01
CA ARG A 313 -17.95 13.57 -5.63
C ARG A 313 -16.73 12.78 -5.14
N ARG A 314 -15.75 13.51 -4.64
CA ARG A 314 -14.56 12.95 -3.97
C ARG A 314 -14.91 12.52 -2.55
N GLY A 315 -14.29 11.45 -2.07
CA GLY A 315 -14.53 10.97 -0.71
C GLY A 315 -13.47 9.99 -0.20
N GLY A 316 -13.67 9.53 1.02
CA GLY A 316 -12.65 8.79 1.75
C GLY A 316 -11.59 9.74 2.31
N TYR A 317 -10.62 9.17 3.03
CA TYR A 317 -9.56 9.93 3.67
C TYR A 317 -8.63 10.62 2.65
N ASP A 318 -8.40 9.95 1.52
CA ASP A 318 -7.55 10.41 0.43
C ASP A 318 -8.32 11.18 -0.66
N LEU A 319 -9.59 11.52 -0.39
CA LEU A 319 -10.45 12.32 -1.28
C LEU A 319 -10.42 11.82 -2.74
N LYS A 320 -10.53 10.50 -2.92
CA LYS A 320 -10.54 9.88 -4.23
C LYS A 320 -11.86 10.08 -4.95
N ALA A 321 -11.78 10.32 -6.26
CA ALA A 321 -12.93 10.47 -7.14
C ALA A 321 -13.78 9.17 -7.23
N ASN A 322 -13.12 8.01 -7.13
CA ASN A 322 -13.82 6.72 -7.25
C ASN A 322 -14.68 6.36 -6.03
N TRP A 323 -14.57 7.07 -4.90
CA TRP A 323 -15.13 6.64 -3.62
C TRP A 323 -16.66 6.48 -3.64
N TYR A 324 -17.38 7.51 -4.11
CA TYR A 324 -18.84 7.48 -4.12
C TYR A 324 -19.40 6.74 -5.35
N VAL A 325 -18.79 6.93 -6.54
CA VAL A 325 -19.21 6.21 -7.74
C VAL A 325 -18.95 4.71 -7.64
N GLY A 326 -17.86 4.29 -6.99
CA GLY A 326 -17.60 2.88 -6.71
C GLY A 326 -18.65 2.26 -5.78
N LYS A 327 -19.18 3.01 -4.81
CA LYS A 327 -20.32 2.56 -3.99
C LYS A 327 -21.61 2.47 -4.80
N ALA A 328 -21.84 3.41 -5.72
CA ALA A 328 -22.99 3.38 -6.61
C ALA A 328 -22.93 2.18 -7.56
N LEU A 329 -21.77 1.90 -8.17
CA LEU A 329 -21.51 0.69 -8.97
C LEU A 329 -21.74 -0.58 -8.17
N GLU A 330 -21.23 -0.66 -6.94
CA GLU A 330 -21.45 -1.82 -6.07
C GLU A 330 -22.92 -1.98 -5.64
N ALA A 331 -23.67 -0.88 -5.52
CA ALA A 331 -25.10 -0.93 -5.24
C ALA A 331 -25.88 -1.42 -6.47
N ALA A 332 -25.60 -0.86 -7.65
CA ALA A 332 -26.21 -1.27 -8.92
C ALA A 332 -25.94 -2.76 -9.20
N ARG A 333 -24.69 -3.20 -9.02
CA ARG A 333 -24.30 -4.60 -9.18
C ARG A 333 -25.03 -5.56 -8.24
N LYS A 334 -25.35 -5.13 -7.02
CA LYS A 334 -26.09 -5.95 -6.04
C LYS A 334 -27.61 -5.91 -6.25
N ALA A 335 -28.10 -5.01 -7.10
CA ALA A 335 -29.50 -4.94 -7.48
C ALA A 335 -29.85 -5.96 -8.58
N ASP A 336 -28.86 -6.51 -9.29
CA ASP A 336 -29.05 -7.63 -10.21
C ASP A 336 -29.61 -8.85 -9.43
N PRO A 337 -30.80 -9.37 -9.77
CA PRO A 337 -31.37 -10.55 -9.12
C PRO A 337 -30.50 -11.81 -9.26
N GLU A 338 -29.68 -11.91 -10.32
CA GLU A 338 -28.75 -13.02 -10.54
C GLU A 338 -27.43 -12.85 -9.78
N HIS A 339 -27.29 -11.78 -8.99
CA HIS A 339 -26.06 -11.50 -8.28
C HIS A 339 -25.73 -12.56 -7.20
N ASP A 340 -24.66 -13.34 -7.44
CA ASP A 340 -24.23 -14.43 -6.56
C ASP A 340 -23.06 -14.07 -5.60
N GLY A 341 -22.50 -12.87 -5.73
CA GLY A 341 -21.36 -12.42 -4.93
C GLY A 341 -20.00 -13.01 -5.34
N THR A 342 -19.87 -13.55 -6.55
CA THR A 342 -18.64 -14.18 -7.07
C THR A 342 -17.78 -13.25 -7.92
N TRP A 343 -18.21 -12.02 -8.17
CA TRP A 343 -17.41 -11.00 -8.87
C TRP A 343 -17.54 -9.62 -8.22
N ASP A 344 -16.64 -8.69 -8.55
CA ASP A 344 -16.66 -7.29 -8.11
C ASP A 344 -16.12 -6.37 -9.23
N MET A 345 -16.03 -5.05 -9.01
CA MET A 345 -15.46 -4.15 -10.04
C MET A 345 -14.02 -4.52 -10.47
N HIS A 346 -13.24 -5.22 -9.62
CA HIS A 346 -11.91 -5.69 -10.01
C HIS A 346 -11.96 -6.93 -10.91
N SER A 347 -13.11 -7.61 -11.00
CA SER A 347 -13.32 -8.74 -11.91
C SER A 347 -13.33 -8.37 -13.39
N PHE A 348 -13.59 -7.11 -13.76
CA PHE A 348 -13.35 -6.61 -15.13
C PHE A 348 -11.89 -6.75 -15.53
N ARG A 349 -10.97 -6.35 -14.65
CA ARG A 349 -9.53 -6.55 -14.89
C ARG A 349 -9.14 -8.02 -14.92
N ARG A 350 -9.77 -8.87 -14.10
CA ARG A 350 -9.55 -10.34 -14.18
C ARG A 350 -9.99 -10.90 -15.52
N ASN A 351 -11.13 -10.42 -16.03
CA ASN A 351 -11.63 -10.76 -17.36
C ASN A 351 -10.66 -10.32 -18.46
N ALA A 352 -10.19 -9.06 -18.45
CA ALA A 352 -9.19 -8.60 -19.42
C ALA A 352 -7.90 -9.44 -19.40
N VAL A 353 -7.41 -9.82 -18.21
CA VAL A 353 -6.25 -10.73 -18.09
C VAL A 353 -6.55 -12.11 -18.67
N SER A 354 -7.71 -12.69 -18.36
CA SER A 354 -8.12 -14.00 -18.88
C SER A 354 -8.29 -13.98 -20.40
N ALA A 355 -8.92 -12.95 -20.96
CA ALA A 355 -9.08 -12.76 -22.40
C ALA A 355 -7.71 -12.69 -23.10
N LEU A 356 -6.79 -11.87 -22.60
CA LEU A 356 -5.43 -11.80 -23.16
C LEU A 356 -4.68 -13.15 -23.11
N ILE A 357 -4.92 -13.98 -22.10
CA ILE A 357 -4.34 -15.33 -22.03
C ILE A 357 -4.94 -16.22 -23.13
N ASN A 358 -6.26 -16.21 -23.29
CA ASN A 358 -6.95 -16.99 -24.32
C ASN A 358 -6.55 -16.57 -25.74
N ALA A 359 -6.36 -15.26 -25.96
CA ALA A 359 -5.87 -14.70 -27.21
C ALA A 359 -4.40 -15.02 -27.52
N GLY A 360 -3.72 -15.80 -26.66
CA GLY A 360 -2.33 -16.20 -26.87
C GLY A 360 -1.30 -15.08 -26.72
N VAL A 361 -1.68 -13.92 -26.18
CA VAL A 361 -0.76 -12.77 -26.03
C VAL A 361 0.35 -13.12 -25.04
N ALA A 362 1.61 -12.87 -25.40
CA ALA A 362 2.78 -13.15 -24.55
C ALA A 362 2.71 -12.47 -23.17
N LYS A 363 3.25 -13.12 -22.13
CA LYS A 363 3.15 -12.67 -20.72
C LYS A 363 3.64 -11.24 -20.52
N GLU A 364 4.70 -10.87 -21.23
CA GLU A 364 5.38 -9.59 -21.16
C GLU A 364 4.48 -8.47 -21.69
N ALA A 365 3.88 -8.67 -22.88
CA ALA A 365 2.91 -7.75 -23.48
C ALA A 365 1.63 -7.62 -22.62
N ARG A 366 1.13 -8.73 -22.06
CA ARG A 366 0.00 -8.69 -21.11
C ARG A 366 0.35 -7.85 -19.88
N ASN A 367 1.51 -8.08 -19.29
CA ASN A 367 1.95 -7.37 -18.08
C ASN A 367 2.17 -5.88 -18.35
N LEU A 368 2.64 -5.51 -19.55
CA LEU A 368 2.76 -4.13 -20.01
C LEU A 368 1.41 -3.41 -20.04
N VAL A 369 0.40 -3.96 -20.73
CA VAL A 369 -0.91 -3.29 -20.88
C VAL A 369 -1.77 -3.35 -19.62
N ILE A 370 -1.63 -4.41 -18.83
CA ILE A 370 -2.37 -4.55 -17.58
C ILE A 370 -1.69 -3.73 -16.48
N GLY A 371 -0.36 -3.64 -16.46
CA GLY A 371 0.41 -2.96 -15.42
C GLY A 371 0.71 -3.86 -14.22
N HIS A 372 1.28 -5.04 -14.51
CA HIS A 372 1.87 -5.96 -13.53
C HIS A 372 3.39 -5.92 -13.67
N SER A 373 4.14 -6.02 -12.57
CA SER A 373 5.62 -5.96 -12.64
C SER A 373 6.21 -7.27 -13.16
N ASN A 374 7.23 -7.20 -14.01
CA ASN A 374 7.99 -8.36 -14.47
C ASN A 374 9.19 -8.64 -13.56
N LYS A 375 8.96 -8.76 -12.25
CA LYS A 375 10.05 -8.96 -11.27
C LYS A 375 10.93 -10.19 -11.50
N ASP A 376 10.42 -11.15 -12.26
CA ASP A 376 11.15 -12.38 -12.63
C ASP A 376 12.06 -12.17 -13.87
N ASP A 377 11.97 -11.02 -14.54
CA ASP A 377 12.71 -10.69 -15.77
C ASP A 377 13.21 -9.23 -15.74
N ILE A 378 14.41 -9.05 -15.19
CA ILE A 378 15.09 -7.75 -15.02
C ILE A 378 15.39 -7.09 -16.39
N GLY A 379 15.61 -7.88 -17.45
CA GLY A 379 15.92 -7.35 -18.78
C GLY A 379 14.74 -6.59 -19.37
N MET A 380 13.56 -7.19 -19.33
CA MET A 380 12.35 -6.56 -19.87
C MET A 380 11.91 -5.33 -19.07
N ASP A 381 12.08 -5.31 -17.75
CA ASP A 381 11.76 -4.14 -16.91
C ASP A 381 12.63 -2.90 -17.26
N VAL A 382 13.83 -3.09 -17.83
CA VAL A 382 14.73 -2.00 -18.25
C VAL A 382 14.46 -1.57 -19.70
N TYR A 383 14.27 -2.51 -20.63
CA TYR A 383 13.98 -2.21 -22.04
C TYR A 383 12.59 -1.59 -22.23
N ALA A 384 11.57 -2.08 -21.52
CA ALA A 384 10.21 -1.54 -21.60
C ALA A 384 10.08 -0.12 -21.04
N LYS A 385 11.05 0.34 -20.23
CA LYS A 385 11.09 1.71 -19.71
C LYS A 385 11.63 2.74 -20.71
N HIS A 386 12.32 2.31 -21.77
CA HIS A 386 13.04 3.20 -22.68
C HIS A 386 12.68 3.02 -24.16
N GLY A 387 12.05 1.91 -24.54
CA GLY A 387 11.56 1.68 -25.92
C GLY A 387 10.16 2.24 -26.16
N ASP A 388 9.88 2.74 -27.37
CA ASP A 388 8.51 2.99 -27.81
C ASP A 388 7.83 1.64 -28.10
N LEU A 389 6.95 1.21 -27.20
CA LEU A 389 6.22 -0.04 -27.31
C LEU A 389 4.76 0.16 -27.73
N ARG A 390 4.40 1.34 -28.28
CA ARG A 390 3.02 1.67 -28.67
C ARG A 390 2.40 0.66 -29.64
N GLU A 391 3.16 0.15 -30.60
CA GLU A 391 2.65 -0.84 -31.56
C GLU A 391 2.26 -2.16 -30.86
N ILE A 392 3.11 -2.67 -29.98
CA ILE A 392 2.81 -3.88 -29.19
C ILE A 392 1.59 -3.64 -28.30
N VAL A 393 1.49 -2.46 -27.68
CA VAL A 393 0.33 -2.06 -26.87
C VAL A 393 -0.94 -2.06 -27.71
N LEU A 394 -0.90 -1.45 -28.91
CA LEU A 394 -2.03 -1.36 -29.82
C LEU A 394 -2.52 -2.74 -30.28
N VAL A 395 -1.60 -3.59 -30.75
CA VAL A 395 -1.89 -4.97 -31.16
C VAL A 395 -2.48 -5.77 -30.01
N THR A 396 -1.96 -5.58 -28.79
CA THR A 396 -2.46 -6.25 -27.60
C THR A 396 -3.91 -5.84 -27.27
N PHE A 397 -4.25 -4.55 -27.36
CA PHE A 397 -5.63 -4.10 -27.14
C PHE A 397 -6.58 -4.53 -28.26
N ARG A 398 -6.12 -4.63 -29.51
CA ARG A 398 -6.90 -5.23 -30.61
C ARG A 398 -7.23 -6.70 -30.34
N ALA A 399 -6.22 -7.49 -29.97
CA ALA A 399 -6.41 -8.90 -29.59
C ALA A 399 -7.33 -9.07 -28.38
N LEU A 400 -7.22 -8.17 -27.39
CA LEU A 400 -8.16 -8.14 -26.26
C LEU A 400 -9.60 -7.91 -26.73
N MET A 401 -9.84 -6.89 -27.54
CA MET A 401 -11.20 -6.58 -27.99
C MET A 401 -11.78 -7.67 -28.89
N GLU A 402 -10.97 -8.32 -29.71
CA GLU A 402 -11.38 -9.48 -30.51
C GLU A 402 -11.84 -10.65 -29.62
N GLU A 403 -11.03 -11.05 -28.63
CA GLU A 403 -11.39 -12.13 -27.69
C GLU A 403 -12.58 -11.76 -26.82
N LEU A 404 -12.71 -10.48 -26.43
CA LEU A 404 -13.88 -9.99 -25.72
C LEU A 404 -15.12 -9.93 -26.62
N GLY A 405 -15.01 -10.10 -27.93
CA GLY A 405 -16.10 -9.97 -28.90
C GLY A 405 -16.61 -8.53 -29.06
N GLY A 406 -15.74 -7.52 -28.94
CA GLY A 406 -16.05 -6.10 -29.09
C GLY A 406 -16.52 -5.39 -27.82
N ALA A 407 -16.99 -4.14 -27.99
CA ALA A 407 -17.58 -3.36 -26.89
C ALA A 407 -18.83 -4.02 -26.29
N LEU A 408 -19.12 -3.67 -25.04
CA LEU A 408 -20.37 -4.06 -24.39
C LEU A 408 -21.55 -3.36 -25.05
N GLN A 409 -22.63 -4.10 -25.26
CA GLN A 409 -23.88 -3.56 -25.75
C GLN A 409 -24.86 -3.36 -24.59
N VAL A 410 -25.72 -2.34 -24.70
CA VAL A 410 -26.89 -2.26 -23.84
C VAL A 410 -27.97 -3.06 -24.55
N SER A 411 -28.24 -4.28 -24.09
CA SER A 411 -29.42 -5.02 -24.57
C SER A 411 -30.65 -4.19 -24.24
N THR A 412 -31.33 -3.71 -25.29
CA THR A 412 -32.60 -2.96 -25.21
C THR A 412 -33.71 -3.79 -24.62
#